data_AF-A0A9W9V320-F1
#
_entry.id   AF-A0A9W9V320-F1
#
_cell.length_a   1.000
_cell.length_b   1.000
_cell.length_c   1.000
_cell.angle_alpha   90.00
_cell.angle_beta   90.00
_cell.angle_gamma   90.00
#
_symmetry.space_group_name_H-M   'P 1'
#
loop_
_entity.id
_entity.type
_entity.pdbx_description
1 polymer ?
#
loop_
_entity_poly.entity_id
_entity_poly.type
_entity_poly.pdbx_seq_one_letter_code
_entity_poly.pdbx_strand_id
1 'polypeptide(L)'
;MSSTVSTKYPNGGILIGLRRHGVPCTVFERDESAEVRNQGWGVSIHSTLTTWEAHILPEIYDGVCEAQVNPAIGRDEVRGVPWINGATGKVEQSVPKSKRLRLRRDGIRKALMGGLNIKWGKRLVNIVKVEDGVRAEFTDGSNVFGDALVGADGSTSIVRKFLAPTTHELHHLPINAVGCALTMSEEQVKYFKDHVDPLYFMGTHPETDTFVFWSLLDTSTTPGQPYHAQVYFSWIESDADEELLKQPLLDVFKQKGRPFFPRMRDMVEALPEDTVVTKVNLVDWPSVEWDNWNGTCTLIGDAAHCMVIYRGEGVNHAIVDACQLADTIKSAADGHMSISDAIRAYEKQMRPRAKEAVETSRQAGHDGHSYAKVDKEGSFALLGEKPV
;
A
#
# COMPACT_ATOMS: atom_id res chain seq x y z
N MET A 1 20.24 -8.86 21.60
CA MET A 1 19.68 -7.98 20.56
C MET A 1 18.17 -7.88 20.76
N SER A 2 17.67 -6.69 21.07
CA SER A 2 16.25 -6.38 21.18
C SER A 2 15.93 -5.25 20.19
N SER A 3 15.16 -5.55 19.15
CA SER A 3 14.75 -4.56 18.15
C SER A 3 13.34 -4.02 18.45
N THR A 4 13.19 -2.70 18.35
CA THR A 4 11.91 -1.99 18.57
C THR A 4 11.33 -1.56 17.22
N VAL A 5 10.12 -2.00 16.89
CA VAL A 5 9.45 -1.67 15.61
C VAL A 5 8.13 -0.94 15.90
N SER A 6 7.90 0.22 15.27
CA SER A 6 6.63 0.96 15.35
C SER A 6 5.88 0.80 14.02
N THR A 7 4.67 0.21 13.95
CA THR A 7 4.04 -0.19 12.67
C THR A 7 2.70 0.47 12.35
N LYS A 8 2.33 0.51 11.06
CA LYS A 8 0.95 0.36 10.54
C LYS A 8 0.90 -0.90 9.66
N TYR A 9 -0.01 -1.84 9.94
CA TYR A 9 -0.17 -3.09 9.17
C TYR A 9 -0.67 -2.79 7.73
N PRO A 10 0.15 -3.05 6.68
CA PRO A 10 0.69 -4.36 6.30
C PRO A 10 2.23 -4.44 6.30
N ASN A 11 2.93 -3.46 6.86
CA ASN A 11 4.40 -3.41 6.93
C ASN A 11 5.02 -4.43 7.91
N GLY A 12 4.23 -5.38 8.43
CA GLY A 12 4.65 -6.39 9.40
C GLY A 12 5.57 -7.48 8.85
N GLY A 13 5.93 -7.42 7.56
CA GLY A 13 6.81 -8.39 6.91
C GLY A 13 8.17 -8.54 7.60
N ILE A 14 8.73 -7.47 8.18
CA ILE A 14 10.06 -7.51 8.86
C ILE A 14 10.04 -8.60 9.91
N LEU A 15 8.94 -8.65 10.64
CA LEU A 15 8.83 -9.42 11.87
C LEU A 15 8.70 -10.90 11.58
N ILE A 16 8.15 -11.25 10.41
CA ILE A 16 8.12 -12.63 9.94
C ILE A 16 9.53 -13.11 9.61
N GLY A 17 10.32 -12.28 8.91
CA GLY A 17 11.73 -12.58 8.66
C GLY A 17 12.53 -12.71 9.96
N LEU A 18 12.43 -11.73 10.86
CA LEU A 18 13.11 -11.77 12.16
C LEU A 18 12.68 -12.97 13.03
N ARG A 19 11.38 -13.29 13.05
CA ARG A 19 10.84 -14.45 13.77
C ARG A 19 11.39 -15.75 13.22
N ARG A 20 11.43 -15.92 11.89
CA ARG A 20 12.05 -17.09 11.23
C ARG A 20 13.50 -17.27 11.65
N HIS A 21 14.19 -16.18 11.97
CA HIS A 21 15.59 -16.19 12.39
C HIS A 21 15.80 -16.22 13.90
N GLY A 22 14.72 -16.26 14.70
CA GLY A 22 14.80 -16.26 16.16
C GLY A 22 15.31 -14.96 16.76
N VAL A 23 15.32 -13.85 16.00
CA VAL A 23 15.78 -12.55 16.49
C VAL A 23 14.68 -11.91 17.34
N PRO A 24 14.95 -11.56 18.62
CA PRO A 24 13.97 -10.89 19.46
C PRO A 24 13.57 -9.52 18.89
N CYS A 25 12.26 -9.34 18.69
CA CYS A 25 11.67 -8.09 18.27
C CYS A 25 10.38 -7.82 19.04
N THR A 26 10.09 -6.54 19.28
CA THR A 26 8.82 -6.09 19.88
C THR A 26 8.20 -5.02 19.00
N VAL A 27 6.90 -5.16 18.73
CA VAL A 27 6.11 -4.19 17.98
C VAL A 27 5.38 -3.27 18.94
N PHE A 28 5.41 -1.98 18.64
CA PHE A 28 4.62 -0.97 19.33
C PHE A 28 3.62 -0.40 18.34
N GLU A 29 2.34 -0.65 18.59
CA GLU A 29 1.25 -0.23 17.72
C GLU A 29 0.34 0.73 18.50
N ARG A 30 -0.06 1.82 17.84
CA ARG A 30 -0.87 2.88 18.45
C ARG A 30 -2.33 2.47 18.59
N ASP A 31 -2.82 1.57 17.73
CA ASP A 31 -4.17 1.03 17.86
C ASP A 31 -4.30 0.28 19.20
N GLU A 32 -5.49 0.31 19.81
CA GLU A 32 -5.73 -0.33 21.11
C GLU A 32 -5.78 -1.86 21.03
N SER A 33 -6.09 -2.41 19.84
CA SER A 33 -6.14 -3.84 19.60
C SER A 33 -6.09 -4.17 18.09
N ALA A 34 -6.08 -5.47 17.79
CA ALA A 34 -6.19 -5.99 16.44
C ALA A 34 -7.47 -5.55 15.70
N GLU A 35 -8.57 -5.41 16.45
CA GLU A 35 -9.94 -5.30 15.94
C GLU A 35 -10.40 -3.86 15.72
N VAL A 36 -9.52 -2.86 15.94
CA VAL A 36 -9.89 -1.44 15.78
C VAL A 36 -10.16 -1.08 14.33
N ARG A 37 -9.49 -1.73 13.37
CA ARG A 37 -9.61 -1.41 11.94
C ARG A 37 -10.19 -2.58 11.17
N ASN A 38 -11.50 -2.53 10.94
CA ASN A 38 -12.25 -3.58 10.25
C ASN A 38 -12.35 -3.38 8.73
N GLN A 39 -11.91 -2.23 8.21
CA GLN A 39 -12.02 -1.91 6.78
C GLN A 39 -10.72 -1.35 6.21
N GLY A 40 -10.44 -1.74 4.98
CA GLY A 40 -9.29 -1.26 4.24
C GLY A 40 -9.36 -1.70 2.78
N TRP A 41 -8.59 -1.01 1.95
CA TRP A 41 -8.54 -1.26 0.52
C TRP A 41 -7.83 -2.59 0.25
N GLY A 42 -8.30 -3.33 -0.75
CA GLY A 42 -7.67 -4.59 -1.12
C GLY A 42 -6.22 -4.37 -1.56
N VAL A 43 -5.38 -5.38 -1.33
CA VAL A 43 -3.94 -5.32 -1.56
C VAL A 43 -3.56 -6.29 -2.66
N SER A 44 -2.71 -5.86 -3.60
CA SER A 44 -2.17 -6.74 -4.63
C SER A 44 -0.68 -6.94 -4.40
N ILE A 45 -0.24 -8.18 -4.28
CA ILE A 45 1.17 -8.54 -4.19
C ILE A 45 1.55 -9.25 -5.48
N HIS A 46 2.60 -8.79 -6.15
CA HIS A 46 2.95 -9.22 -7.50
C HIS A 46 4.45 -9.46 -7.64
N SER A 47 5.22 -8.47 -8.10
CA SER A 47 6.65 -8.53 -8.39
C SER A 47 7.52 -9.09 -7.26
N THR A 48 7.02 -9.08 -6.02
CA THR A 48 7.73 -9.53 -4.82
C THR A 48 7.25 -10.87 -4.27
N LEU A 49 6.31 -11.55 -4.93
CA LEU A 49 5.77 -12.84 -4.44
C LEU A 49 6.87 -13.88 -4.27
N THR A 50 7.76 -14.06 -5.24
CA THR A 50 8.87 -15.03 -5.16
C THR A 50 9.80 -14.73 -3.98
N THR A 51 10.17 -13.45 -3.82
CA THR A 51 10.99 -13.01 -2.68
C THR A 51 10.26 -13.27 -1.38
N TRP A 52 8.97 -12.98 -1.31
CA TRP A 52 8.20 -13.16 -0.10
C TRP A 52 8.03 -14.63 0.26
N GLU A 53 7.67 -15.49 -0.70
CA GLU A 53 7.58 -16.95 -0.58
C GLU A 53 8.87 -17.56 -0.02
N ALA A 54 10.04 -17.01 -0.41
CA ALA A 54 11.33 -17.47 0.09
C ALA A 54 11.59 -17.10 1.57
N HIS A 55 10.94 -16.06 2.11
CA HIS A 55 11.20 -15.52 3.46
C HIS A 55 10.09 -15.82 4.47
N ILE A 56 8.85 -15.90 4.04
CA ILE A 56 7.68 -16.15 4.89
C ILE A 56 7.70 -17.60 5.44
N LEU A 57 7.16 -17.78 6.65
CA LEU A 57 6.93 -19.12 7.20
C LEU A 57 5.76 -19.79 6.44
N PRO A 58 5.85 -21.08 6.07
CA PRO A 58 4.82 -21.77 5.29
C PRO A 58 3.41 -21.61 5.86
N GLU A 59 3.25 -21.78 7.18
CA GLU A 59 1.95 -21.67 7.86
C GLU A 59 1.36 -20.24 7.83
N ILE A 60 2.22 -19.22 7.78
CA ILE A 60 1.78 -17.83 7.61
C ILE A 60 1.38 -17.58 6.16
N TYR A 61 2.13 -18.15 5.21
CA TYR A 61 1.82 -18.03 3.79
C TYR A 61 0.47 -18.67 3.44
N ASP A 62 0.16 -19.83 4.02
CA ASP A 62 -1.15 -20.46 3.86
C ASP A 62 -2.28 -19.52 4.32
N GLY A 63 -2.15 -18.90 5.50
CA GLY A 63 -3.11 -17.91 5.99
C GLY A 63 -3.21 -16.65 5.11
N VAL A 64 -2.12 -16.24 4.47
CA VAL A 64 -2.13 -15.17 3.47
C VAL A 64 -2.92 -15.60 2.23
N CYS A 65 -2.72 -16.82 1.73
CA CYS A 65 -3.47 -17.34 0.58
C CYS A 65 -4.98 -17.50 0.89
N GLU A 66 -5.36 -17.79 2.13
CA GLU A 66 -6.77 -17.79 2.57
C GLU A 66 -7.40 -16.38 2.58
N ALA A 67 -6.56 -15.34 2.62
CA ALA A 67 -7.00 -13.96 2.55
C ALA A 67 -7.31 -13.48 1.12
N GLN A 68 -7.24 -14.34 0.10
CA GLN A 68 -7.56 -13.94 -1.27
C GLN A 68 -8.99 -13.41 -1.40
N VAL A 69 -9.12 -12.29 -2.13
CA VAL A 69 -10.42 -11.67 -2.44
C VAL A 69 -11.35 -12.66 -3.12
N ASN A 70 -10.82 -13.44 -4.07
CA ASN A 70 -11.54 -14.52 -4.72
C ASN A 70 -10.75 -15.84 -4.61
N PRO A 71 -11.10 -16.73 -3.67
CA PRO A 71 -10.40 -17.99 -3.47
C PRO A 71 -10.41 -18.93 -4.69
N ALA A 72 -11.41 -18.81 -5.58
CA ALA A 72 -11.55 -19.69 -6.75
C ALA A 72 -10.45 -19.47 -7.82
N ILE A 73 -9.74 -18.34 -7.75
CA ILE A 73 -8.65 -18.00 -8.68
C ILE A 73 -7.38 -18.84 -8.40
N GLY A 74 -7.20 -19.32 -7.18
CA GLY A 74 -6.03 -20.12 -6.80
C GLY A 74 -4.78 -19.29 -6.50
N ARG A 75 -3.65 -19.95 -6.21
CA ARG A 75 -2.40 -19.32 -5.70
C ARG A 75 -1.38 -18.98 -6.80
N ASP A 76 -1.51 -19.60 -7.96
CA ASP A 76 -0.57 -19.49 -9.08
C ASP A 76 -1.13 -18.66 -10.24
N GLU A 77 -2.03 -17.71 -9.94
CA GLU A 77 -2.62 -16.84 -10.93
C GLU A 77 -1.55 -15.98 -11.62
N VAL A 78 -1.47 -16.09 -12.94
CA VAL A 78 -0.69 -15.20 -13.81
C VAL A 78 -1.66 -14.38 -14.65
N ARG A 79 -1.80 -13.09 -14.31
CA ARG A 79 -2.79 -12.20 -14.92
C ARG A 79 -2.20 -10.81 -15.18
N GLY A 80 -2.69 -10.16 -16.22
CA GLY A 80 -2.42 -8.73 -16.49
C GLY A 80 -3.50 -7.86 -15.84
N VAL A 81 -3.29 -6.55 -15.76
CA VAL A 81 -4.33 -5.64 -15.23
C VAL A 81 -4.94 -4.89 -16.39
N PRO A 82 -6.23 -5.07 -16.71
CA PRO A 82 -6.84 -4.36 -17.83
C PRO A 82 -6.87 -2.85 -17.60
N TRP A 83 -6.60 -2.12 -18.68
CA TRP A 83 -6.84 -0.70 -18.79
C TRP A 83 -7.99 -0.46 -19.77
N ILE A 84 -9.07 0.13 -19.27
CA ILE A 84 -10.27 0.39 -20.06
C ILE A 84 -10.30 1.80 -20.62
N ASN A 85 -10.95 1.95 -21.76
CA ASN A 85 -11.49 3.21 -22.22
C ASN A 85 -12.63 3.64 -21.30
N GLY A 86 -12.48 4.77 -20.61
CA GLY A 86 -13.49 5.24 -19.66
C GLY A 86 -14.86 5.54 -20.29
N ALA A 87 -14.92 5.94 -21.57
CA ALA A 87 -16.18 6.24 -22.24
C ALA A 87 -16.92 4.97 -22.72
N THR A 88 -16.19 3.96 -23.19
CA THR A 88 -16.80 2.76 -23.81
C THR A 88 -16.81 1.53 -22.91
N GLY A 89 -15.98 1.50 -21.87
CA GLY A 89 -15.80 0.34 -20.98
C GLY A 89 -15.00 -0.80 -21.61
N LYS A 90 -14.50 -0.64 -22.85
CA LYS A 90 -13.70 -1.65 -23.54
C LYS A 90 -12.27 -1.65 -23.02
N VAL A 91 -11.71 -2.85 -22.86
CA VAL A 91 -10.28 -3.03 -22.60
C VAL A 91 -9.51 -2.64 -23.86
N GLU A 92 -8.65 -1.64 -23.75
CA GLU A 92 -7.77 -1.20 -24.85
C GLU A 92 -6.32 -1.63 -24.60
N GLN A 93 -5.93 -1.78 -23.32
CA GLN A 93 -4.57 -2.17 -22.95
C GLN A 93 -4.55 -3.04 -21.70
N SER A 94 -3.36 -3.52 -21.34
CA SER A 94 -3.16 -4.23 -20.08
C SER A 94 -1.75 -4.05 -19.55
N VAL A 95 -1.63 -3.93 -18.22
CA VAL A 95 -0.36 -4.17 -17.52
C VAL A 95 0.07 -5.62 -17.83
N PRO A 96 1.35 -5.88 -18.16
CA PRO A 96 1.88 -7.19 -18.43
C PRO A 96 1.50 -8.21 -17.36
N LYS A 97 1.39 -9.46 -17.82
CA LYS A 97 1.03 -10.56 -16.94
C LYS A 97 2.18 -10.84 -15.97
N SER A 98 1.84 -10.98 -14.69
CA SER A 98 2.75 -11.42 -13.64
C SER A 98 1.98 -12.31 -12.67
N LYS A 99 2.72 -13.14 -11.90
CA LYS A 99 2.14 -13.88 -10.78
C LYS A 99 1.63 -12.83 -9.78
N ARG A 100 0.38 -12.93 -9.35
CA ARG A 100 -0.21 -11.96 -8.41
C ARG A 100 -1.21 -12.60 -7.47
N LEU A 101 -1.29 -12.05 -6.26
CA LEU A 101 -2.32 -12.35 -5.28
C LEU A 101 -3.11 -11.07 -4.99
N ARG A 102 -4.43 -11.13 -5.14
CA ARG A 102 -5.34 -10.06 -4.68
C ARG A 102 -5.91 -10.45 -3.33
N LEU A 103 -5.58 -9.70 -2.30
CA LEU A 103 -5.79 -10.06 -0.90
C LEU A 103 -6.68 -9.06 -0.18
N ARG A 104 -7.54 -9.56 0.71
CA ARG A 104 -8.26 -8.76 1.70
C ARG A 104 -7.28 -8.28 2.76
N ARG A 105 -7.36 -6.99 3.11
CA ARG A 105 -6.38 -6.34 4.00
C ARG A 105 -6.47 -6.82 5.45
N ASP A 106 -7.69 -7.06 5.92
CA ASP A 106 -7.97 -7.67 7.21
C ASP A 106 -7.41 -9.11 7.28
N GLY A 107 -7.60 -9.90 6.22
CA GLY A 107 -7.12 -11.27 6.14
C GLY A 107 -5.60 -11.36 6.18
N ILE A 108 -4.89 -10.58 5.35
CA ILE A 108 -3.42 -10.52 5.41
C ILE A 108 -2.95 -10.01 6.78
N ARG A 109 -3.57 -8.96 7.35
CA ARG A 109 -3.21 -8.46 8.68
C ARG A 109 -3.33 -9.58 9.72
N LYS A 110 -4.44 -10.31 9.73
CA LYS A 110 -4.67 -11.43 10.65
C LYS A 110 -3.61 -12.52 10.49
N ALA A 111 -3.27 -12.90 9.25
CA ALA A 111 -2.24 -13.90 8.98
C ALA A 111 -0.87 -13.46 9.49
N LEU A 112 -0.45 -12.23 9.18
CA LEU A 112 0.88 -11.71 9.57
C LEU A 112 1.02 -11.43 11.07
N MET A 113 -0.09 -11.23 11.79
CA MET A 113 -0.07 -10.95 13.23
C MET A 113 0.19 -12.18 14.11
N GLY A 114 -0.03 -13.39 13.58
CA GLY A 114 0.14 -14.63 14.33
C GLY A 114 1.54 -14.78 14.92
N GLY A 115 1.64 -14.89 16.24
CA GLY A 115 2.89 -15.16 16.96
C GLY A 115 3.84 -13.97 17.11
N LEU A 116 3.38 -12.74 16.83
CA LEU A 116 4.17 -11.52 17.07
C LEU A 116 4.01 -11.02 18.51
N ASN A 117 5.09 -10.49 19.09
CA ASN A 117 5.05 -9.77 20.37
C ASN A 117 4.65 -8.31 20.11
N ILE A 118 3.34 -8.03 20.15
CA ILE A 118 2.77 -6.70 19.91
C ILE A 118 2.36 -6.06 21.23
N LYS A 119 2.78 -4.81 21.43
CA LYS A 119 2.33 -3.90 22.50
C LYS A 119 1.38 -2.87 21.89
N TRP A 120 0.09 -3.05 22.16
CA TRP A 120 -0.98 -2.17 21.72
C TRP A 120 -1.11 -0.90 22.57
N GLY A 121 -1.80 0.11 22.05
CA GLY A 121 -1.97 1.42 22.72
C GLY A 121 -0.67 2.22 22.86
N LYS A 122 0.38 1.85 22.12
CA LYS A 122 1.72 2.44 22.21
C LYS A 122 1.95 3.41 21.06
N ARG A 123 1.45 4.64 21.24
CA ARG A 123 1.68 5.73 20.28
C ARG A 123 3.02 6.41 20.56
N LEU A 124 4.00 6.19 19.68
CA LEU A 124 5.32 6.83 19.74
C LEU A 124 5.17 8.36 19.63
N VAL A 125 5.88 9.09 20.49
CA VAL A 125 5.91 10.57 20.47
C VAL A 125 7.33 11.14 20.38
N ASN A 126 8.34 10.39 20.82
CA ASN A 126 9.71 10.84 20.81
C ASN A 126 10.69 9.67 20.68
N ILE A 127 11.85 9.93 20.09
CA ILE A 127 12.98 9.01 20.10
C ILE A 127 14.25 9.77 20.50
N VAL A 128 15.09 9.13 21.31
CA VAL A 128 16.31 9.74 21.86
C VAL A 128 17.48 8.79 21.65
N LYS A 129 18.56 9.30 21.06
CA LYS A 129 19.83 8.59 20.99
C LYS A 129 20.43 8.48 22.39
N VAL A 130 20.82 7.28 22.79
CA VAL A 130 21.52 7.00 24.05
C VAL A 130 22.86 6.33 23.74
N GLU A 131 23.71 6.16 24.74
CA GLU A 131 25.08 5.62 24.58
C GLU A 131 25.09 4.29 23.82
N ASP A 132 24.23 3.35 24.22
CA ASP A 132 24.15 2.00 23.65
C ASP A 132 22.81 1.74 22.93
N GLY A 133 22.34 2.70 22.12
CA GLY A 133 21.19 2.48 21.24
C GLY A 133 20.20 3.64 21.23
N VAL A 134 18.91 3.30 21.37
CA VAL A 134 17.81 4.25 21.22
C VAL A 134 16.72 4.02 22.27
N ARG A 135 16.18 5.12 22.77
CA ARG A 135 15.04 5.16 23.67
C ARG A 135 13.81 5.68 22.94
N ALA A 136 12.74 4.90 22.91
CA ALA A 136 11.42 5.29 22.42
C ALA A 136 10.53 5.75 23.58
N GLU A 137 9.82 6.87 23.41
CA GLU A 137 8.86 7.38 24.39
C GLU A 137 7.44 7.38 23.80
N PHE A 138 6.45 7.02 24.61
CA PHE A 138 5.06 6.85 24.20
C PHE A 138 4.13 7.83 24.90
N THR A 139 2.93 8.04 24.34
CA THR A 139 1.91 8.95 24.90
C THR A 139 1.47 8.62 26.32
N ASP A 140 1.60 7.37 26.75
CA ASP A 140 1.25 6.92 28.10
C ASP A 140 2.35 7.20 29.14
N GLY A 141 3.43 7.90 28.73
CA GLY A 141 4.59 8.20 29.57
C GLY A 141 5.59 7.05 29.71
N SER A 142 5.28 5.86 29.17
CA SER A 142 6.22 4.75 29.16
C SER A 142 7.37 5.00 28.18
N ASN A 143 8.50 4.35 28.45
CA ASN A 143 9.66 4.36 27.58
C ASN A 143 10.25 2.96 27.45
N VAL A 144 10.89 2.70 26.31
CA VAL A 144 11.56 1.43 26.00
C VAL A 144 12.92 1.71 25.39
N PHE A 145 13.90 0.90 25.77
CA PHE A 145 15.26 0.91 25.25
C PHE A 145 15.46 -0.26 24.28
N GLY A 146 16.18 -0.02 23.19
CA GLY A 146 16.56 -1.06 22.23
C GLY A 146 17.88 -0.75 21.56
N ASP A 147 18.53 -1.81 21.05
CA ASP A 147 19.79 -1.69 20.30
C ASP A 147 19.58 -0.99 18.96
N ALA A 148 18.38 -1.17 18.38
CA ALA A 148 17.96 -0.53 17.15
C ALA A 148 16.45 -0.26 17.13
N LEU A 149 16.05 0.78 16.39
CA LEU A 149 14.66 1.16 16.16
C LEU A 149 14.33 1.22 14.67
N VAL A 150 13.22 0.61 14.29
CA VAL A 150 12.72 0.59 12.92
C VAL A 150 11.37 1.30 12.83
N GLY A 151 11.34 2.39 12.07
CA GLY A 151 10.10 3.10 11.73
C GLY A 151 9.37 2.38 10.61
N ALA A 152 8.23 1.79 10.93
CA ALA A 152 7.30 1.15 10.00
C ALA A 152 5.88 1.76 10.14
N ASP A 153 5.80 2.98 10.68
CA ASP A 153 4.62 3.67 11.19
C ASP A 153 3.85 4.49 10.13
N GLY A 154 4.16 4.22 8.86
CA GLY A 154 3.43 4.68 7.70
C GLY A 154 3.85 6.06 7.20
N SER A 155 3.10 6.59 6.24
CA SER A 155 3.37 7.88 5.57
C SER A 155 3.42 9.11 6.49
N THR A 156 2.89 9.00 7.72
CA THR A 156 2.94 10.07 8.73
C THR A 156 3.95 9.76 9.82
N SER A 157 5.01 9.02 9.48
CA SER A 157 5.99 8.45 10.41
C SER A 157 6.54 9.49 11.38
N ILE A 158 6.48 9.19 12.68
CA ILE A 158 7.14 9.97 13.72
C ILE A 158 8.65 9.73 13.65
N VAL A 159 9.08 8.49 13.43
CA VAL A 159 10.51 8.14 13.32
C VAL A 159 11.16 8.96 12.21
N ARG A 160 10.54 9.04 11.03
CA ARG A 160 11.06 9.84 9.92
C ARG A 160 11.22 11.32 10.29
N LYS A 161 10.32 11.90 11.08
CA LYS A 161 10.45 13.31 11.54
C LYS A 161 11.72 13.55 12.34
N PHE A 162 12.17 12.56 13.11
CA PHE A 162 13.41 12.66 13.88
C PHE A 162 14.66 12.40 13.03
N LEU A 163 14.58 11.47 12.06
CA LEU A 163 15.73 11.17 11.18
C LEU A 163 15.92 12.20 10.06
N ALA A 164 14.84 12.88 9.64
CA ALA A 164 14.81 13.83 8.54
C ALA A 164 14.11 15.16 8.92
N PRO A 165 14.53 15.85 9.98
CA PRO A 165 13.77 16.96 10.57
C PRO A 165 13.48 18.12 9.61
N THR A 166 14.28 18.31 8.57
CA THR A 166 14.10 19.37 7.56
C THR A 166 13.45 18.91 6.26
N THR A 167 13.28 17.60 6.06
CA THR A 167 12.77 17.01 4.81
C THR A 167 11.67 15.96 5.06
N HIS A 168 11.05 16.02 6.24
CA HIS A 168 9.97 15.13 6.66
C HIS A 168 8.57 15.58 6.21
N GLU A 169 8.44 16.59 5.36
CA GLU A 169 7.13 17.04 4.86
C GLU A 169 6.69 16.26 3.62
N LEU A 170 5.46 15.77 3.65
CA LEU A 170 4.90 14.98 2.54
C LEU A 170 4.73 15.91 1.35
N HIS A 171 5.15 15.45 0.19
CA HIS A 171 4.92 16.18 -1.05
C HIS A 171 3.54 15.80 -1.59
N HIS A 172 2.68 16.81 -1.74
CA HIS A 172 1.35 16.66 -2.31
C HIS A 172 1.45 16.71 -3.83
N LEU A 173 0.92 15.69 -4.50
CA LEU A 173 0.78 15.74 -5.95
C LEU A 173 -0.46 16.59 -6.30
N PRO A 174 -0.42 17.37 -7.39
CA PRO A 174 -1.55 18.17 -7.86
C PRO A 174 -2.60 17.26 -8.54
N ILE A 175 -3.13 16.31 -7.78
CA ILE A 175 -4.08 15.30 -8.23
C ILE A 175 -5.15 15.16 -7.17
N ASN A 176 -6.38 15.44 -7.56
CA ASN A 176 -7.56 15.20 -6.75
C ASN A 176 -7.99 13.74 -6.86
N ALA A 177 -8.46 13.16 -5.77
CA ALA A 177 -9.08 11.84 -5.79
C ALA A 177 -10.22 11.73 -4.76
N VAL A 178 -11.29 11.06 -5.18
CA VAL A 178 -12.40 10.67 -4.31
C VAL A 178 -12.74 9.20 -4.55
N GLY A 179 -13.01 8.47 -3.48
CA GLY A 179 -13.35 7.05 -3.56
C GLY A 179 -14.34 6.60 -2.50
N CYS A 180 -14.99 5.48 -2.76
CA CYS A 180 -15.91 4.85 -1.83
C CYS A 180 -15.85 3.33 -1.93
N ALA A 181 -16.38 2.68 -0.90
CA ALA A 181 -16.74 1.26 -0.95
C ALA A 181 -18.12 1.10 -1.60
N LEU A 182 -18.31 0.00 -2.30
CA LEU A 182 -19.54 -0.36 -2.97
C LEU A 182 -20.08 -1.67 -2.41
N THR A 183 -21.40 -1.72 -2.22
CA THR A 183 -22.14 -2.97 -2.03
C THR A 183 -22.86 -3.27 -3.34
N MET A 184 -22.53 -4.40 -3.95
CA MET A 184 -22.96 -4.74 -5.31
C MET A 184 -23.73 -6.06 -5.35
N SER A 185 -24.73 -6.13 -6.23
CA SER A 185 -25.41 -7.39 -6.54
C SER A 185 -24.52 -8.30 -7.39
N GLU A 186 -24.88 -9.58 -7.45
CA GLU A 186 -24.21 -10.54 -8.33
C GLU A 186 -24.27 -10.13 -9.81
N GLU A 187 -25.39 -9.59 -10.27
CA GLU A 187 -25.56 -9.12 -11.65
C GLU A 187 -24.60 -7.96 -11.98
N GLN A 188 -24.48 -6.98 -11.07
CA GLN A 188 -23.59 -5.84 -11.25
C GLN A 188 -22.13 -6.28 -11.33
N VAL A 189 -21.71 -7.21 -10.47
CA VAL A 189 -20.34 -7.73 -10.49
C VAL A 189 -20.09 -8.64 -11.69
N LYS A 190 -21.08 -9.43 -12.10
CA LYS A 190 -20.96 -10.36 -13.25
C LYS A 190 -20.56 -9.63 -14.53
N TYR A 191 -21.09 -8.45 -14.79
CA TYR A 191 -20.68 -7.65 -15.95
C TYR A 191 -19.16 -7.40 -15.96
N PHE A 192 -18.60 -6.91 -14.86
CA PHE A 192 -17.17 -6.64 -14.78
C PHE A 192 -16.34 -7.92 -14.89
N LYS A 193 -16.78 -8.99 -14.22
CA LYS A 193 -16.11 -10.31 -14.27
C LYS A 193 -16.05 -10.87 -15.69
N ASP A 194 -17.14 -10.77 -16.45
CA ASP A 194 -17.24 -11.37 -17.79
C ASP A 194 -16.61 -10.53 -18.89
N HIS A 195 -16.61 -9.19 -18.74
CA HIS A 195 -16.25 -8.27 -19.82
C HIS A 195 -14.94 -7.50 -19.60
N VAL A 196 -14.44 -7.41 -18.36
CA VAL A 196 -13.24 -6.63 -18.05
C VAL A 196 -12.23 -7.47 -17.29
N ASP A 197 -12.50 -7.75 -16.02
CA ASP A 197 -11.61 -8.49 -15.14
C ASP A 197 -12.37 -9.03 -13.92
N PRO A 198 -12.07 -10.26 -13.45
CA PRO A 198 -12.74 -10.84 -12.30
C PRO A 198 -12.35 -10.22 -10.95
N LEU A 199 -11.36 -9.33 -10.88
CA LEU A 199 -10.85 -8.77 -9.63
C LEU A 199 -10.74 -7.24 -9.66
N TYR A 200 -10.06 -6.66 -10.65
CA TYR A 200 -9.85 -5.21 -10.72
C TYR A 200 -9.33 -4.75 -12.08
N PHE A 201 -9.59 -3.48 -12.37
CA PHE A 201 -9.12 -2.80 -13.56
C PHE A 201 -8.85 -1.32 -13.29
N MET A 202 -8.12 -0.72 -14.22
CA MET A 202 -7.85 0.72 -14.29
C MET A 202 -8.45 1.27 -15.58
N GLY A 203 -8.57 2.59 -15.71
CA GLY A 203 -9.00 3.21 -16.95
C GLY A 203 -8.88 4.71 -16.92
N THR A 204 -8.97 5.32 -18.11
CA THR A 204 -8.98 6.78 -18.26
C THR A 204 -10.07 7.17 -19.22
N HIS A 205 -10.86 8.18 -18.87
CA HIS A 205 -11.89 8.72 -19.74
C HIS A 205 -11.23 9.62 -20.82
N PRO A 206 -11.48 9.37 -22.13
CA PRO A 206 -10.76 10.04 -23.21
C PRO A 206 -11.02 11.54 -23.35
N GLU A 207 -12.15 12.04 -22.84
CA GLU A 207 -12.50 13.47 -22.97
C GLU A 207 -12.16 14.29 -21.72
N THR A 208 -12.11 13.64 -20.55
CA THR A 208 -11.98 14.34 -19.26
C THR A 208 -10.67 14.01 -18.54
N ASP A 209 -9.89 13.08 -19.09
CA ASP A 209 -8.68 12.53 -18.49
C ASP A 209 -8.87 12.02 -17.05
N THR A 210 -10.12 11.78 -16.66
CA THR A 210 -10.45 11.26 -15.34
C THR A 210 -10.03 9.80 -15.29
N PHE A 211 -9.18 9.49 -14.34
CA PHE A 211 -8.73 8.15 -14.05
C PHE A 211 -9.79 7.42 -13.20
N VAL A 212 -9.94 6.12 -13.42
CA VAL A 212 -10.73 5.22 -12.57
C VAL A 212 -9.91 4.01 -12.17
N PHE A 213 -10.04 3.60 -10.92
CA PHE A 213 -9.69 2.26 -10.47
C PHE A 213 -10.90 1.64 -9.80
N TRP A 214 -11.23 0.42 -10.22
CA TRP A 214 -12.28 -0.37 -9.64
C TRP A 214 -11.72 -1.71 -9.19
N SER A 215 -12.13 -2.20 -8.03
CA SER A 215 -11.67 -3.50 -7.53
C SER A 215 -12.66 -4.15 -6.58
N LEU A 216 -12.81 -5.47 -6.68
CA LEU A 216 -13.42 -6.27 -5.62
C LEU A 216 -12.56 -6.24 -4.35
N LEU A 217 -13.26 -6.11 -3.22
CA LEU A 217 -12.73 -6.20 -1.86
C LEU A 217 -12.99 -7.56 -1.25
N ASP A 218 -14.12 -8.19 -1.57
CA ASP A 218 -14.46 -9.51 -1.09
C ASP A 218 -15.43 -10.22 -2.04
N THR A 219 -15.27 -11.53 -2.20
CA THR A 219 -16.27 -12.38 -2.84
C THR A 219 -16.85 -13.33 -1.80
N SER A 220 -18.07 -13.04 -1.36
CA SER A 220 -18.80 -14.00 -0.54
C SER A 220 -19.06 -15.26 -1.36
N THR A 221 -18.73 -16.40 -0.78
CA THR A 221 -19.08 -17.73 -1.32
C THR A 221 -20.48 -18.16 -0.90
N THR A 222 -21.17 -17.36 -0.08
CA THR A 222 -22.53 -17.64 0.39
C THR A 222 -23.55 -17.07 -0.59
N PRO A 223 -24.42 -17.90 -1.19
CA PRO A 223 -25.46 -17.43 -2.11
C PRO A 223 -26.32 -16.33 -1.49
N GLY A 224 -26.60 -15.28 -2.28
CA GLY A 224 -27.47 -14.16 -1.87
C GLY A 224 -26.81 -13.09 -1.00
N GLN A 225 -25.54 -13.26 -0.61
CA GLN A 225 -24.78 -12.17 0.03
C GLN A 225 -24.28 -11.17 -1.02
N PRO A 226 -24.25 -9.87 -0.70
CA PRO A 226 -23.72 -8.88 -1.62
C PRO A 226 -22.21 -9.04 -1.78
N TYR A 227 -21.71 -8.52 -2.90
CA TYR A 227 -20.29 -8.35 -3.12
C TYR A 227 -19.84 -7.00 -2.59
N HIS A 228 -18.61 -6.95 -2.10
CA HIS A 228 -17.98 -5.69 -1.71
C HIS A 228 -16.92 -5.32 -2.73
N ALA A 229 -16.99 -4.08 -3.23
CA ALA A 229 -16.00 -3.52 -4.13
C ALA A 229 -15.56 -2.14 -3.65
N GLN A 230 -14.61 -1.56 -4.35
CA GLN A 230 -14.17 -0.20 -4.20
C GLN A 230 -14.02 0.43 -5.57
N VAL A 231 -14.21 1.74 -5.60
CA VAL A 231 -13.96 2.56 -6.77
C VAL A 231 -13.39 3.89 -6.31
N TYR A 232 -12.43 4.42 -7.06
CA TYR A 232 -12.06 5.81 -6.93
C TYR A 232 -11.86 6.43 -8.30
N PHE A 233 -12.19 7.72 -8.35
CA PHE A 233 -11.91 8.59 -9.48
C PHE A 233 -10.84 9.59 -9.07
N SER A 234 -9.93 9.88 -9.99
CA SER A 234 -8.92 10.91 -9.81
C SER A 234 -8.69 11.73 -11.08
N TRP A 235 -8.23 12.97 -10.90
CA TRP A 235 -8.01 13.91 -11.98
C TRP A 235 -6.93 14.93 -11.57
N ILE A 236 -6.22 15.48 -12.56
CA ILE A 236 -5.25 16.55 -12.32
C ILE A 236 -5.98 17.78 -11.77
N GLU A 237 -5.42 18.38 -10.72
CA GLU A 237 -5.95 19.60 -10.12
C GLU A 237 -6.00 20.76 -11.11
N SER A 238 -7.08 21.53 -11.04
CA SER A 238 -7.32 22.74 -11.81
C SER A 238 -7.99 23.82 -10.95
N ASP A 239 -7.95 25.08 -11.37
CA ASP A 239 -8.57 26.19 -10.64
C ASP A 239 -10.08 25.98 -10.40
N ALA A 240 -10.76 25.26 -11.28
CA ALA A 240 -12.18 24.94 -11.15
C ALA A 240 -12.48 23.96 -9.99
N ASP A 241 -11.48 23.23 -9.51
CA ASP A 241 -11.67 22.21 -8.48
C ASP A 241 -11.85 22.78 -7.08
N GLU A 242 -11.44 24.03 -6.84
CA GLU A 242 -11.63 24.67 -5.53
C GLU A 242 -13.12 24.78 -5.20
N GLU A 243 -13.95 25.18 -6.16
CA GLU A 243 -15.40 25.24 -6.00
C GLU A 243 -16.05 23.85 -6.06
N LEU A 244 -15.52 22.95 -6.88
CA LEU A 244 -16.01 21.57 -6.96
C LEU A 244 -15.91 20.87 -5.60
N LEU A 245 -14.75 20.97 -4.94
CA LEU A 245 -14.48 20.29 -3.67
C LEU A 245 -15.15 20.94 -2.45
N LYS A 246 -15.83 22.09 -2.61
CA LYS A 246 -16.71 22.67 -1.58
C LYS A 246 -18.08 21.96 -1.52
N GLN A 247 -18.45 21.21 -2.56
CA GLN A 247 -19.68 20.42 -2.61
C GLN A 247 -19.58 19.15 -1.74
N PRO A 248 -20.70 18.51 -1.39
CA PRO A 248 -20.68 17.18 -0.79
C PRO A 248 -19.85 16.21 -1.65
N LEU A 249 -18.95 15.44 -1.03
CA LEU A 249 -18.04 14.55 -1.77
C LEU A 249 -18.78 13.49 -2.59
N LEU A 250 -19.98 13.09 -2.17
CA LEU A 250 -20.85 12.20 -2.96
C LEU A 250 -21.25 12.84 -4.29
N ASP A 251 -21.59 14.13 -4.30
CA ASP A 251 -21.96 14.84 -5.53
C ASP A 251 -20.77 14.98 -6.47
N VAL A 252 -19.59 15.30 -5.92
CA VAL A 252 -18.32 15.33 -6.69
C VAL A 252 -18.03 13.96 -7.29
N PHE A 253 -18.17 12.90 -6.49
CA PHE A 253 -17.97 11.52 -6.92
C PHE A 253 -18.94 11.13 -8.05
N LYS A 254 -20.24 11.48 -7.91
CA LYS A 254 -21.24 11.25 -8.96
C LYS A 254 -20.93 12.02 -10.23
N GLN A 255 -20.55 13.30 -10.12
CA GLN A 255 -20.17 14.13 -11.26
C GLN A 255 -18.96 13.56 -12.02
N LYS A 256 -17.94 13.07 -11.32
CA LYS A 256 -16.74 12.48 -11.95
C LYS A 256 -17.00 11.10 -12.55
N GLY A 257 -17.91 10.32 -11.96
CA GLY A 257 -18.30 9.01 -12.50
C GLY A 257 -19.31 9.05 -13.65
N ARG A 258 -20.13 10.10 -13.75
CA ARG A 258 -21.21 10.21 -14.75
C ARG A 258 -20.77 10.09 -16.22
N PRO A 259 -19.63 10.65 -16.66
CA PRO A 259 -19.18 10.53 -18.05
C PRO A 259 -18.79 9.11 -18.45
N PHE A 260 -18.49 8.23 -17.49
CA PHE A 260 -18.06 6.87 -17.80
C PHE A 260 -19.16 6.04 -18.46
N PHE A 261 -18.75 4.95 -19.11
CA PHE A 261 -19.62 3.99 -19.77
C PHE A 261 -20.86 3.60 -18.93
N PRO A 262 -22.00 3.24 -19.58
CA PRO A 262 -23.29 3.13 -18.91
C PRO A 262 -23.29 2.34 -17.61
N ARG A 263 -22.61 1.19 -17.54
CA ARG A 263 -22.57 0.36 -16.33
C ARG A 263 -21.87 1.04 -15.14
N MET A 264 -20.80 1.78 -15.38
CA MET A 264 -20.12 2.56 -14.33
C MET A 264 -20.98 3.75 -13.90
N ARG A 265 -21.55 4.49 -14.86
CA ARG A 265 -22.45 5.62 -14.57
C ARG A 265 -23.65 5.18 -13.74
N ASP A 266 -24.35 4.14 -14.16
CA ASP A 266 -25.57 3.68 -13.50
C ASP A 266 -25.25 3.17 -12.07
N MET A 267 -24.10 2.53 -11.87
CA MET A 267 -23.60 2.13 -10.54
C MET A 267 -23.34 3.33 -9.63
N VAL A 268 -22.70 4.38 -10.15
CA VAL A 268 -22.38 5.59 -9.38
C VAL A 268 -23.63 6.41 -9.06
N GLU A 269 -24.55 6.56 -10.01
CA GLU A 269 -25.80 7.33 -9.81
C GLU A 269 -26.73 6.64 -8.79
N ALA A 270 -26.75 5.30 -8.77
CA ALA A 270 -27.54 4.50 -7.84
C ALA A 270 -27.01 4.50 -6.39
N LEU A 271 -25.87 5.13 -6.11
CA LEU A 271 -25.34 5.21 -4.74
C LEU A 271 -26.33 5.92 -3.80
N PRO A 272 -26.64 5.32 -2.63
CA PRO A 272 -27.44 5.93 -1.58
C PRO A 272 -26.90 7.30 -1.14
N GLU A 273 -27.78 8.19 -0.71
CA GLU A 273 -27.42 9.54 -0.24
C GLU A 273 -26.50 9.53 1.00
N ASP A 274 -26.55 8.47 1.81
CA ASP A 274 -25.72 8.26 2.99
C ASP A 274 -24.38 7.56 2.69
N THR A 275 -24.05 7.35 1.41
CA THR A 275 -22.77 6.76 1.00
C THR A 275 -21.60 7.62 1.46
N VAL A 276 -20.70 7.03 2.23
CA VAL A 276 -19.47 7.70 2.68
C VAL A 276 -18.44 7.72 1.54
N VAL A 277 -18.23 8.91 0.98
CA VAL A 277 -17.13 9.17 0.03
C VAL A 277 -15.95 9.79 0.77
N THR A 278 -14.75 9.28 0.49
CA THR A 278 -13.49 9.74 1.09
C THR A 278 -12.66 10.48 0.06
N LYS A 279 -12.17 11.68 0.42
CA LYS A 279 -11.08 12.33 -0.32
C LYS A 279 -9.79 11.57 -0.04
N VAL A 280 -9.12 11.13 -1.11
CA VAL A 280 -7.83 10.44 -1.02
C VAL A 280 -6.74 11.48 -1.25
N ASN A 281 -5.81 11.61 -0.31
CA ASN A 281 -4.66 12.50 -0.45
C ASN A 281 -3.55 11.77 -1.20
N LEU A 282 -3.17 12.26 -2.38
CA LEU A 282 -2.07 11.73 -3.16
C LEU A 282 -0.79 12.41 -2.71
N VAL A 283 -0.05 11.69 -1.87
CA VAL A 283 1.20 12.17 -1.28
C VAL A 283 2.32 11.17 -1.52
N ASP A 284 3.54 11.69 -1.58
CA ASP A 284 4.74 10.87 -1.59
C ASP A 284 5.86 11.50 -0.75
N TRP A 285 6.92 10.73 -0.54
CA TRP A 285 8.17 11.22 0.01
C TRP A 285 9.14 11.57 -1.11
N PRO A 286 9.57 12.83 -1.23
CA PRO A 286 10.74 13.15 -2.05
C PRO A 286 11.92 12.28 -1.59
N SER A 287 12.70 11.78 -2.56
CA SER A 287 13.83 10.89 -2.28
C SER A 287 14.99 11.68 -1.69
N VAL A 288 14.95 11.84 -0.37
CA VAL A 288 15.89 12.62 0.44
C VAL A 288 16.67 11.72 1.37
N GLU A 289 17.91 12.10 1.64
CA GLU A 289 18.73 11.45 2.65
C GLU A 289 18.20 11.78 4.06
N TRP A 290 18.46 10.86 5.00
CA TRP A 290 18.15 11.04 6.43
C TRP A 290 19.32 10.54 7.28
N ASP A 291 19.48 11.12 8.47
CA ASP A 291 20.48 10.67 9.43
C ASP A 291 19.93 9.46 10.20
N ASN A 292 20.51 8.29 9.95
CA ASN A 292 20.15 7.03 10.59
C ASN A 292 20.82 6.83 11.97
N TRP A 293 21.42 7.90 12.51
CA TRP A 293 22.07 7.97 13.83
C TRP A 293 23.25 7.02 13.98
N ASN A 294 24.02 6.83 12.91
CA ASN A 294 25.12 5.86 12.85
C ASN A 294 24.60 4.41 12.89
N GLY A 295 23.50 4.12 12.17
CA GLY A 295 22.93 2.78 12.03
C GLY A 295 22.18 2.29 13.27
N THR A 296 21.65 3.19 14.10
CA THR A 296 20.81 2.82 15.26
C THR A 296 19.32 2.88 14.94
N CYS A 297 18.93 3.76 14.00
CA CYS A 297 17.54 3.93 13.58
C CYS A 297 17.42 3.75 12.07
N THR A 298 16.34 3.18 11.59
CA THR A 298 16.05 3.10 10.14
C THR A 298 14.55 3.13 9.87
N LEU A 299 14.17 3.12 8.59
CA LEU A 299 12.79 3.23 8.11
C LEU A 299 12.50 2.14 7.08
N ILE A 300 11.26 1.66 7.04
CA ILE A 300 10.75 0.74 6.01
C ILE A 300 9.34 1.12 5.54
N GLY A 301 8.93 0.58 4.40
CA GLY A 301 7.59 0.79 3.83
C GLY A 301 7.27 2.27 3.65
N ASP A 302 6.01 2.66 3.83
CA ASP A 302 5.60 4.07 3.69
C ASP A 302 6.33 5.05 4.63
N ALA A 303 6.93 4.57 5.73
CA ALA A 303 7.76 5.43 6.58
C ALA A 303 9.07 5.83 5.90
N ALA A 304 9.62 4.97 5.03
CA ALA A 304 10.80 5.27 4.21
C ALA A 304 10.42 5.94 2.88
N HIS A 305 9.42 5.37 2.18
CA HIS A 305 9.19 5.64 0.76
C HIS A 305 7.71 5.62 0.37
N CYS A 306 6.86 6.26 1.17
CA CYS A 306 5.49 6.60 0.78
C CYS A 306 5.44 7.08 -0.67
N MET A 307 4.59 6.43 -1.46
CA MET A 307 4.42 6.67 -2.87
C MET A 307 2.94 6.62 -3.23
N VAL A 308 2.58 7.26 -4.34
CA VAL A 308 1.21 7.25 -4.84
C VAL A 308 0.84 5.90 -5.46
N ILE A 309 -0.46 5.60 -5.46
CA ILE A 309 -1.01 4.26 -5.68
C ILE A 309 -1.00 3.77 -7.14
N TYR A 310 -0.64 4.60 -8.11
CA TYR A 310 -0.87 4.36 -9.54
C TYR A 310 -0.09 3.17 -10.12
N ARG A 311 0.98 2.71 -9.47
CA ARG A 311 1.68 1.46 -9.81
C ARG A 311 1.34 0.28 -8.88
N GLY A 312 0.66 0.52 -7.76
CA GLY A 312 0.34 -0.52 -6.78
C GLY A 312 1.56 -1.18 -6.12
N GLU A 313 2.67 -0.45 -5.98
CA GLU A 313 3.97 -1.01 -5.57
C GLU A 313 4.31 -0.85 -4.08
N GLY A 314 3.66 0.05 -3.35
CA GLY A 314 4.07 0.40 -1.98
C GLY A 314 4.24 -0.79 -1.03
N VAL A 315 3.25 -1.69 -0.98
CA VAL A 315 3.33 -2.91 -0.14
C VAL A 315 4.41 -3.88 -0.61
N ASN A 316 4.63 -3.97 -1.93
CA ASN A 316 5.62 -4.86 -2.53
C ASN A 316 7.02 -4.39 -2.07
N HIS A 317 7.28 -3.08 -2.15
CA HIS A 317 8.52 -2.50 -1.62
C HIS A 317 8.67 -2.69 -0.10
N ALA A 318 7.58 -2.55 0.67
CA ALA A 318 7.62 -2.80 2.11
C ALA A 318 7.96 -4.27 2.45
N ILE A 319 7.50 -5.23 1.65
CA ILE A 319 7.84 -6.65 1.80
C ILE A 319 9.32 -6.89 1.50
N VAL A 320 9.86 -6.25 0.47
CA VAL A 320 11.29 -6.39 0.12
C VAL A 320 12.15 -5.76 1.20
N ASP A 321 11.77 -4.59 1.71
CA ASP A 321 12.45 -3.96 2.85
C ASP A 321 12.52 -4.90 4.04
N ALA A 322 11.38 -5.53 4.32
CA ALA A 322 11.22 -6.45 5.41
C ALA A 322 12.15 -7.66 5.32
N CYS A 323 12.21 -8.28 4.15
CA CYS A 323 13.08 -9.43 3.92
C CYS A 323 14.56 -9.03 4.02
N GLN A 324 14.96 -7.98 3.30
CA GLN A 324 16.35 -7.51 3.26
C GLN A 324 16.85 -7.08 4.65
N LEU A 325 16.03 -6.35 5.41
CA LEU A 325 16.39 -5.91 6.75
C LEU A 325 16.46 -7.10 7.73
N ALA A 326 15.58 -8.10 7.59
CA ALA A 326 15.64 -9.30 8.42
C ALA A 326 16.94 -10.09 8.17
N ASP A 327 17.37 -10.22 6.91
CA ASP A 327 18.61 -10.91 6.55
C ASP A 327 19.86 -10.19 7.10
N THR A 328 19.92 -8.86 7.00
CA THR A 328 21.07 -8.11 7.52
C THR A 328 21.09 -8.12 9.04
N ILE A 329 19.93 -7.97 9.72
CA ILE A 329 19.85 -8.09 11.18
C ILE A 329 20.23 -9.49 11.64
N LYS A 330 19.81 -10.55 10.92
CA LYS A 330 20.26 -11.92 11.21
C LYS A 330 21.78 -12.02 11.14
N SER A 331 22.39 -11.48 10.09
CA SER A 331 23.85 -11.51 9.92
C SER A 331 24.56 -10.83 11.08
N ALA A 332 23.99 -9.75 11.63
CA ALA A 332 24.49 -9.15 12.86
C ALA A 332 24.29 -10.06 14.08
N ALA A 333 23.11 -10.66 14.24
CA ALA A 333 22.78 -11.58 15.32
C ALA A 333 23.70 -12.83 15.37
N ASP A 334 24.12 -13.32 14.19
CA ASP A 334 25.06 -14.43 14.05
C ASP A 334 26.53 -14.00 14.25
N GLY A 335 26.79 -12.71 14.52
CA GLY A 335 28.11 -12.17 14.80
C GLY A 335 28.96 -11.86 13.57
N HIS A 336 28.37 -11.83 12.37
CA HIS A 336 29.11 -11.56 11.12
C HIS A 336 29.33 -10.06 10.87
N MET A 337 28.55 -9.18 11.49
CA MET A 337 28.68 -7.73 11.41
C MET A 337 28.06 -7.03 12.61
N SER A 338 28.28 -5.73 12.77
CA SER A 338 27.57 -4.94 13.78
C SER A 338 26.12 -4.66 13.34
N ILE A 339 25.22 -4.38 14.29
CA ILE A 339 23.84 -3.94 13.97
C ILE A 339 23.83 -2.65 13.13
N SER A 340 24.80 -1.77 13.41
CA SER A 340 25.03 -0.53 12.69
C SER A 340 25.37 -0.79 11.21
N ASP A 341 26.25 -1.76 10.94
CA ASP A 341 26.61 -2.15 9.58
C ASP A 341 25.48 -2.89 8.87
N ALA A 342 24.70 -3.70 9.59
CA ALA A 342 23.51 -4.35 9.05
C ALA A 342 22.46 -3.33 8.55
N ILE A 343 22.19 -2.28 9.33
CA ILE A 343 21.28 -1.20 8.93
C ILE A 343 21.85 -0.42 7.73
N ARG A 344 23.15 -0.10 7.73
CA ARG A 344 23.78 0.56 6.57
C ARG A 344 23.73 -0.30 5.31
N ALA A 345 23.95 -1.61 5.43
CA ALA A 345 23.89 -2.54 4.31
C ALA A 345 22.47 -2.62 3.73
N TYR A 346 21.46 -2.65 4.59
CA TYR A 346 20.05 -2.56 4.20
C TYR A 346 19.75 -1.25 3.47
N GLU A 347 20.06 -0.09 4.07
CA GLU A 347 19.75 1.21 3.49
C GLU A 347 20.47 1.45 2.16
N LYS A 348 21.69 0.93 2.00
CA LYS A 348 22.44 0.99 0.73
C LYS A 348 21.69 0.34 -0.43
N GLN A 349 20.93 -0.72 -0.16
CA GLN A 349 20.09 -1.38 -1.17
C GLN A 349 18.72 -0.72 -1.30
N MET A 350 18.08 -0.37 -0.18
CA MET A 350 16.73 0.15 -0.17
C MET A 350 16.63 1.55 -0.81
N ARG A 351 17.54 2.48 -0.49
CA ARG A 351 17.47 3.88 -0.94
C ARG A 351 17.33 4.06 -2.47
N PRO A 352 18.20 3.48 -3.32
CA PRO A 352 18.08 3.66 -4.77
C PRO A 352 16.78 3.05 -5.33
N ARG A 353 16.41 1.86 -4.85
CA ARG A 353 15.16 1.18 -5.23
C ARG A 353 13.93 1.98 -4.83
N ALA A 354 13.91 2.49 -3.60
CA ALA A 354 12.83 3.31 -3.06
C ALA A 354 12.66 4.61 -3.85
N LYS A 355 13.78 5.26 -4.20
CA LYS A 355 13.79 6.46 -5.03
C LYS A 355 13.14 6.23 -6.38
N GLU A 356 13.58 5.20 -7.11
CA GLU A 356 13.01 4.86 -8.42
C GLU A 356 11.50 4.58 -8.32
N ALA A 357 11.05 3.83 -7.31
CA ALA A 357 9.64 3.49 -7.14
C ALA A 357 8.74 4.69 -6.82
N VAL A 358 9.21 5.61 -5.98
CA VAL A 358 8.50 6.87 -5.71
C VAL A 358 8.37 7.70 -6.99
N GLU A 359 9.48 7.94 -7.68
CA GLU A 359 9.54 8.81 -8.86
C GLU A 359 8.70 8.25 -10.01
N THR A 360 8.80 6.94 -10.26
CA THR A 360 8.01 6.26 -11.30
C THR A 360 6.53 6.16 -10.93
N SER A 361 6.18 5.99 -9.66
CA SER A 361 4.77 6.03 -9.22
C SER A 361 4.16 7.41 -9.40
N ARG A 362 4.92 8.48 -9.12
CA ARG A 362 4.50 9.86 -9.40
C ARG A 362 4.26 10.08 -10.89
N GLN A 363 5.19 9.64 -11.74
CA GLN A 363 5.07 9.74 -13.19
C GLN A 363 3.86 8.96 -13.71
N ALA A 364 3.63 7.74 -13.21
CA ALA A 364 2.45 6.95 -13.51
C ALA A 364 1.15 7.66 -13.11
N GLY A 365 1.17 8.40 -11.99
CA GLY A 365 0.08 9.30 -11.63
C GLY A 365 -0.20 10.31 -12.72
N HIS A 366 0.78 11.05 -13.20
CA HIS A 366 0.57 12.03 -14.28
C HIS A 366 0.15 11.39 -15.61
N ASP A 367 0.71 10.25 -15.98
CA ASP A 367 0.42 9.61 -17.26
C ASP A 367 -0.97 8.95 -17.27
N GLY A 368 -1.42 8.41 -16.12
CA GLY A 368 -2.75 7.82 -15.97
C GLY A 368 -3.91 8.81 -16.12
N HIS A 369 -3.64 10.11 -15.93
CA HIS A 369 -4.59 11.20 -16.17
C HIS A 369 -4.31 11.91 -17.51
N SER A 370 -3.93 11.16 -18.52
CA SER A 370 -3.77 11.65 -19.88
C SER A 370 -4.03 10.50 -20.84
N TYR A 371 -5.26 10.35 -21.31
CA TYR A 371 -5.66 9.26 -22.20
C TYR A 371 -4.74 9.16 -23.44
N ALA A 372 -4.31 10.29 -24.00
CA ALA A 372 -3.38 10.32 -25.13
C ALA A 372 -1.98 9.75 -24.83
N LYS A 373 -1.56 9.76 -23.56
CA LYS A 373 -0.27 9.21 -23.10
C LYS A 373 -0.38 7.75 -22.69
N VAL A 374 -1.58 7.31 -22.30
CA VAL A 374 -1.87 5.90 -22.10
C VAL A 374 -1.63 5.14 -23.42
N ASP A 375 -1.82 5.75 -24.61
CA ASP A 375 -2.03 5.02 -25.87
C ASP A 375 -0.97 5.09 -27.00
N LYS A 376 0.28 5.52 -26.79
CA LYS A 376 1.18 5.72 -27.96
C LYS A 376 2.58 5.10 -27.96
N GLU A 377 3.14 4.71 -26.82
CA GLU A 377 4.52 4.17 -26.80
C GLU A 377 4.72 3.01 -25.82
N GLY A 378 3.64 2.33 -25.39
CA GLY A 378 3.74 1.24 -24.43
C GLY A 378 4.50 1.65 -23.16
N SER A 379 4.19 2.83 -22.61
CA SER A 379 5.01 3.45 -21.58
C SER A 379 5.13 2.51 -20.36
N PHE A 380 6.32 1.93 -20.23
CA PHE A 380 6.73 1.06 -19.13
C PHE A 380 6.54 1.72 -17.74
N ALA A 381 6.36 3.05 -17.69
CA ALA A 381 6.09 3.79 -16.46
C ALA A 381 4.72 3.47 -15.84
N LEU A 382 3.69 3.15 -16.64
CA LEU A 382 2.37 2.70 -16.18
C LEU A 382 2.25 1.17 -16.17
N LEU A 383 3.00 0.49 -17.05
CA LEU A 383 2.76 -0.89 -17.44
C LEU A 383 3.99 -1.80 -17.24
N GLY A 384 4.94 -1.49 -16.37
CA GLY A 384 6.17 -2.27 -16.26
C GLY A 384 6.61 -2.50 -14.82
N GLU A 385 6.44 -3.73 -14.33
CA GLU A 385 7.27 -4.24 -13.24
C GLU A 385 8.70 -4.32 -13.76
N LYS A 386 9.61 -3.44 -13.33
CA LYS A 386 10.99 -3.92 -13.20
C LYS A 386 10.98 -4.85 -11.99
N PRO A 387 11.42 -6.11 -12.12
CA PRO A 387 11.61 -6.96 -10.95
C PRO A 387 12.47 -6.21 -9.95
N VAL A 388 11.96 -6.09 -8.73
CA VAL A 388 12.66 -5.52 -7.58
C VAL A 388 13.68 -6.51 -7.05
#